data_AF-W4HBP8-F1
#
_entry.id   AF-W4HBP8-F1
#
_cell.length_a   1.000
_cell.length_b   1.000
_cell.length_c   1.000
_cell.angle_alpha   90.00
_cell.angle_beta   90.00
_cell.angle_gamma   90.00
#
_symmetry.space_group_name_H-M   'P 1'
#
loop_
_entity.id
_entity.type
_entity.pdbx_description
1 polymer ?
#
loop_
_entity_poly.entity_id
_entity_poly.type
_entity_poly.pdbx_seq_one_letter_code
_entity_poly.pdbx_strand_id
1 'polypeptide(L)'
;MDGPTSSGSPLLTTGERAKEDGGRKRSLKHKHKQKSSRHSTSGEEHEKPSSSKGHKDDGGASHLQDLLTSKIAQLQVGDSSLDVDISGIFSDSKLVDDASASWEAASKDGGDVGQMDYIVQGMLGHLALLQQKLSEVHAKYIVMREQKMALVESNLKVNSTKGKLESLCRELQKQNKTIISESRRIAEEEDRKRQQLSQQFQTTIEDVSKKMEQQGKDYVSSLHDNEALQGKLKTFLAQYELREEHYAHQLQAKDLAVQLADAKLQHQIELTKRETEKVALTLEQTKHISEREVALQGQLASYSEKFEVVQETLSKSNTMFGTLRDEMDKMSKHIKRLEKENGNLKKKCDQYDHGAIEMLQERGRVAEEAKKAQDKISKLEGLCRMLQAERNRLMEQTKETAPAS
;
A
#
# COMPACT_ATOMS: atom_id res chain seq x y z
N MET A 1 -33.09 11.14 -25.55
CA MET A 1 -32.98 9.80 -24.94
C MET A 1 -31.69 9.79 -24.16
N ASP A 2 -31.80 10.37 -22.97
CA ASP A 2 -30.81 10.34 -21.92
C ASP A 2 -30.64 8.92 -21.38
N GLY A 3 -29.43 8.54 -20.97
CA GLY A 3 -29.21 7.28 -20.26
C GLY A 3 -27.77 6.76 -20.32
N PRO A 4 -26.94 7.04 -19.29
CA PRO A 4 -25.54 6.62 -19.17
C PRO A 4 -25.38 5.37 -18.29
N THR A 5 -24.26 4.65 -18.39
CA THR A 5 -23.66 3.90 -17.25
C THR A 5 -22.16 3.63 -17.48
N SER A 6 -21.32 4.19 -16.62
CA SER A 6 -19.96 3.71 -16.31
C SER A 6 -19.64 4.20 -14.89
N SER A 7 -19.82 3.33 -13.88
CA SER A 7 -18.74 2.70 -13.11
C SER A 7 -17.57 3.66 -12.83
N GLY A 8 -17.33 4.15 -11.62
CA GLY A 8 -17.33 3.44 -10.34
C GLY A 8 -15.89 3.11 -9.95
N SER A 9 -15.23 4.02 -9.22
CA SER A 9 -14.00 3.78 -8.47
C SER A 9 -13.91 4.80 -7.32
N PRO A 10 -13.90 4.39 -6.05
CA PRO A 10 -13.71 5.29 -4.92
C PRO A 10 -12.22 5.41 -4.57
N LEU A 11 -11.72 6.65 -4.52
CA LEU A 11 -10.42 6.99 -3.97
C LEU A 11 -10.53 6.97 -2.43
N LEU A 12 -9.81 6.05 -1.79
CA LEU A 12 -9.67 5.99 -0.34
C LEU A 12 -8.80 7.16 0.14
N THR A 13 -9.36 7.90 1.08
CA THR A 13 -8.68 8.89 1.92
C THR A 13 -8.00 8.16 3.08
N THR A 14 -6.89 8.70 3.59
CA THR A 14 -6.62 8.96 5.02
C THR A 14 -5.13 9.26 5.19
N GLY A 15 -4.84 10.46 5.68
CA GLY A 15 -3.48 10.95 5.92
C GLY A 15 -3.51 12.22 6.77
N GLU A 16 -4.35 12.24 7.81
CA GLU A 16 -4.30 13.26 8.85
C GLU A 16 -3.06 13.03 9.72
N ARG A 17 -2.07 13.91 9.55
CA ARG A 17 -0.86 13.94 10.36
C ARG A 17 -1.12 14.77 11.62
N ALA A 18 -1.67 14.11 12.65
CA ALA A 18 -1.67 14.64 14.01
C ALA A 18 -0.23 14.70 14.53
N LYS A 19 0.27 15.91 14.83
CA LYS A 19 1.48 16.12 15.63
C LYS A 19 1.05 16.30 17.08
N GLU A 20 1.03 15.20 17.84
CA GLU A 20 1.16 15.22 19.29
C GLU A 20 2.50 14.60 19.65
N ASP A 21 3.42 15.40 20.20
CA ASP A 21 4.36 14.87 21.20
C ASP A 21 4.80 15.98 22.17
N GLY A 22 4.24 15.93 23.37
CA GLY A 22 5.05 15.72 24.56
C GLY A 22 6.11 16.77 24.95
N GLY A 23 5.74 18.05 25.02
CA GLY A 23 6.53 19.06 25.73
C GLY A 23 6.62 18.78 27.24
N ARG A 24 7.61 18.00 27.68
CA ARG A 24 7.88 17.72 29.10
C ARG A 24 8.51 18.96 29.79
N LYS A 25 7.67 19.67 30.53
CA LYS A 25 8.01 20.82 31.40
C LYS A 25 9.09 20.44 32.43
N ARG A 26 10.21 21.16 32.45
CA ARG A 26 11.11 21.21 33.62
C ARG A 26 10.51 22.22 34.61
N SER A 27 10.08 21.75 35.77
CA SER A 27 9.75 22.61 36.91
C SER A 27 10.61 22.20 38.10
N LEU A 28 11.50 23.11 38.48
CA LEU A 28 12.28 23.08 39.72
C LEU A 28 11.33 23.30 40.89
N LYS A 29 11.24 22.32 41.81
CA LYS A 29 10.76 22.53 43.17
C LYS A 29 11.65 21.76 44.14
N HIS A 30 12.50 22.52 44.83
CA HIS A 30 13.08 22.10 46.10
C HIS A 30 11.97 21.89 47.13
N LYS A 31 11.91 20.70 47.74
CA LYS A 31 11.24 20.55 49.03
C LYS A 31 11.95 19.51 49.89
N HIS A 32 12.69 20.05 50.84
CA HIS A 32 13.17 19.45 52.07
C HIS A 32 12.00 18.87 52.89
N LYS A 33 12.05 17.57 53.23
CA LYS A 33 11.49 17.00 54.47
C LYS A 33 11.89 15.51 54.61
N GLN A 34 12.87 15.21 55.46
CA GLN A 34 12.95 13.89 56.10
C GLN A 34 12.16 13.95 57.40
N LYS A 35 11.24 12.98 57.57
CA LYS A 35 10.46 12.75 58.79
C LYS A 35 11.26 11.88 59.75
N SER A 36 11.21 12.33 60.99
CA SER A 36 11.44 11.66 62.26
C SER A 36 10.57 10.42 62.51
N SER A 37 11.09 9.46 63.30
CA SER A 37 10.42 8.77 64.45
C SER A 37 11.37 7.69 64.98
N ARG A 38 12.09 7.89 66.09
CA ARG A 38 11.71 7.70 67.53
C ARG A 38 11.61 6.23 67.97
N HIS A 39 12.51 5.82 68.87
CA HIS A 39 12.27 5.35 70.26
C HIS A 39 13.65 5.01 70.87
N SER A 40 14.27 5.74 71.80
CA SER A 40 13.97 6.09 73.21
C SER A 40 14.36 5.02 74.24
N THR A 41 15.20 5.45 75.18
CA THR A 41 15.32 5.09 76.63
C THR A 41 16.67 5.67 77.07
N SER A 42 16.93 6.22 78.25
CA SER A 42 16.18 6.80 79.38
C SER A 42 17.29 7.11 80.41
N GLY A 43 17.26 8.24 81.10
CA GLY A 43 18.22 8.52 82.16
C GLY A 43 18.20 9.96 82.65
N GLU A 44 17.15 10.30 83.39
CA GLU A 44 17.07 11.49 84.26
C GLU A 44 17.83 11.27 85.57
N GLU A 45 18.47 12.37 85.98
CA GLU A 45 18.53 12.97 87.33
C GLU A 45 18.81 12.12 88.58
N HIS A 46 19.78 12.57 89.39
CA HIS A 46 19.45 13.06 90.73
C HIS A 46 20.55 13.95 91.34
N GLU A 47 20.08 15.06 91.92
CA GLU A 47 20.78 16.05 92.71
C GLU A 47 21.15 15.59 94.14
N LYS A 48 22.24 16.20 94.66
CA LYS A 48 22.44 16.75 96.04
C LYS A 48 22.49 15.77 97.24
N PRO A 49 22.76 16.25 98.47
CA PRO A 49 23.77 17.20 98.97
C PRO A 49 24.42 16.68 100.28
N SER A 50 25.43 17.37 100.83
CA SER A 50 25.69 17.56 102.29
C SER A 50 27.10 18.14 102.47
N SER A 51 27.30 19.33 103.04
CA SER A 51 27.08 19.77 104.42
C SER A 51 27.82 18.91 105.47
N SER A 52 29.02 19.35 105.84
CA SER A 52 29.52 19.25 107.21
C SER A 52 30.54 20.38 107.40
N LYS A 53 30.19 21.45 108.12
CA LYS A 53 30.45 21.60 109.56
C LYS A 53 31.83 21.06 109.94
N GLY A 54 32.86 21.86 109.63
CA GLY A 54 34.14 21.80 110.32
C GLY A 54 34.08 22.74 111.50
N HIS A 55 33.97 22.15 112.68
CA HIS A 55 34.05 22.72 114.01
C HIS A 55 34.94 23.96 114.12
N LYS A 56 34.45 24.98 114.84
CA LYS A 56 35.27 25.65 115.85
C LYS A 56 35.87 24.54 116.69
N ASP A 57 37.11 24.18 116.41
CA ASP A 57 37.85 23.29 117.28
C ASP A 57 38.66 24.17 118.21
N ASP A 58 38.19 24.25 119.45
CA ASP A 58 39.01 24.60 120.62
C ASP A 58 40.29 23.72 120.70
N GLY A 59 40.42 22.71 119.82
CA GLY A 59 41.65 22.03 119.48
C GLY A 59 42.75 22.90 118.85
N GLY A 60 42.55 24.17 118.51
CA GLY A 60 43.66 25.05 118.11
C GLY A 60 44.69 25.21 119.24
N ALA A 61 44.22 25.37 120.48
CA ALA A 61 45.10 25.43 121.64
C ALA A 61 45.71 24.05 121.96
N SER A 62 44.94 22.97 121.82
CA SER A 62 45.43 21.59 122.03
C SER A 62 46.40 21.13 120.94
N HIS A 63 46.16 21.46 119.68
CA HIS A 63 46.99 21.10 118.53
C HIS A 63 48.25 21.95 118.49
N LEU A 64 48.17 23.24 118.81
CA LEU A 64 49.36 24.06 118.98
C LEU A 64 50.17 23.58 120.20
N GLN A 65 49.51 23.18 121.30
CA GLN A 65 50.17 22.54 122.45
C GLN A 65 50.80 21.19 122.07
N ASP A 66 50.13 20.35 121.28
CA ASP A 66 50.68 19.06 120.83
C ASP A 66 51.85 19.27 119.87
N LEU A 67 51.76 20.25 118.97
CA LEU A 67 52.83 20.61 118.03
C LEU A 67 54.02 21.23 118.77
N LEU A 68 53.78 22.06 119.79
CA LEU A 68 54.81 22.57 120.69
C LEU A 68 55.44 21.44 121.50
N THR A 69 54.64 20.56 122.09
CA THR A 69 55.09 19.41 122.87
C THR A 69 55.95 18.49 122.02
N SER A 70 55.55 18.24 120.78
CA SER A 70 56.36 17.48 119.86
C SER A 70 57.60 18.23 119.40
N LYS A 71 57.53 19.53 119.10
CA LYS A 71 58.72 20.29 118.69
C LYS A 71 59.75 20.36 119.83
N ILE A 72 59.28 20.50 121.06
CA ILE A 72 60.10 20.41 122.27
C ILE A 72 60.71 19.01 122.39
N ALA A 73 59.91 17.95 122.20
CA ALA A 73 60.42 16.57 122.20
C ALA A 73 61.47 16.33 121.10
N GLN A 74 61.28 16.83 119.88
CA GLN A 74 62.25 16.76 118.78
C GLN A 74 63.56 17.50 119.14
N LEU A 75 63.46 18.68 119.75
CA LEU A 75 64.63 19.46 120.17
C LEU A 75 65.36 18.82 121.36
N GLN A 76 64.65 18.16 122.28
CA GLN A 76 65.22 17.42 123.41
C GLN A 76 65.96 16.15 123.00
N VAL A 77 65.48 15.46 121.96
CA VAL A 77 66.12 14.24 121.42
C VAL A 77 67.31 14.59 120.50
N GLY A 78 67.24 15.73 119.81
CA GLY A 78 68.24 16.13 118.82
C GLY A 78 68.28 15.18 117.62
N ASP A 79 69.38 15.20 116.86
CA ASP A 79 69.61 14.30 115.72
C ASP A 79 70.24 12.95 116.15
N SER A 80 70.13 12.64 117.44
CA SER A 80 70.74 11.47 118.08
C SER A 80 69.94 10.20 117.80
N SER A 81 70.58 9.02 117.89
CA SER A 81 69.88 7.74 117.75
C SER A 81 68.65 7.66 118.65
N LEU A 82 67.55 7.14 118.10
CA LEU A 82 66.30 6.87 118.80
C LEU A 82 66.46 5.75 119.85
N ASP A 83 67.62 5.07 119.88
CA ASP A 83 67.97 4.13 120.93
C ASP A 83 68.08 4.83 122.28
N VAL A 84 67.36 4.33 123.28
CA VAL A 84 67.53 4.74 124.67
C VAL A 84 68.39 3.68 125.34
N ASP A 85 69.58 4.06 125.78
CA ASP A 85 70.33 3.23 126.71
C ASP A 85 69.65 3.29 128.10
N ILE A 86 68.83 2.25 128.36
CA ILE A 86 68.15 2.02 129.64
C ILE A 86 69.02 1.13 130.56
N SER A 87 70.15 0.62 130.04
CA SER A 87 70.98 -0.41 130.67
C SER A 87 71.77 0.06 131.91
N GLY A 88 71.57 1.29 132.36
CA GLY A 88 72.14 1.88 133.58
C GLY A 88 71.12 2.31 134.65
N ILE A 89 69.81 2.29 134.34
CA ILE A 89 68.78 2.96 135.15
C ILE A 89 68.11 2.02 136.17
N PHE A 90 68.00 0.74 135.81
CA PHE A 90 67.54 -0.33 136.69
C PHE A 90 68.69 -1.20 137.21
N SER A 91 69.92 -0.83 136.87
CA SER A 91 71.11 -1.66 137.04
C SER A 91 71.53 -1.79 138.50
N ASP A 92 70.96 -0.97 139.36
CA ASP A 92 71.19 -1.05 140.79
C ASP A 92 69.86 -1.07 141.54
N SER A 93 69.10 -2.16 141.34
CA SER A 93 67.82 -2.41 142.04
C SER A 93 67.96 -2.37 143.55
N LYS A 94 69.19 -2.53 144.07
CA LYS A 94 69.52 -2.46 145.49
C LYS A 94 70.02 -1.11 145.93
N LEU A 95 70.27 -0.14 145.04
CA LEU A 95 70.77 1.19 145.42
C LEU A 95 69.86 1.87 146.45
N VAL A 96 68.55 1.78 146.27
CA VAL A 96 67.56 2.35 147.20
C VAL A 96 67.54 1.57 148.52
N ASP A 97 67.67 0.25 148.44
CA ASP A 97 67.73 -0.64 149.62
C ASP A 97 69.02 -0.42 150.43
N ASP A 98 70.17 -0.30 149.76
CA ASP A 98 71.51 -0.09 150.32
C ASP A 98 71.66 1.33 150.88
N ALA A 99 71.09 2.34 150.22
CA ALA A 99 70.97 3.70 150.75
C ALA A 99 70.08 3.75 152.01
N SER A 100 68.98 2.98 152.02
CA SER A 100 68.08 2.89 153.18
C SER A 100 68.76 2.19 154.38
N ALA A 101 69.49 1.10 154.14
CA ALA A 101 70.27 0.40 155.16
C ALA A 101 71.41 1.26 155.72
N SER A 102 72.10 2.02 154.86
CA SER A 102 73.16 2.95 155.26
C SER A 102 72.61 4.13 156.08
N TRP A 103 71.40 4.61 155.76
CA TRP A 103 70.71 5.65 156.53
C TRP A 103 70.33 5.16 157.93
N GLU A 104 69.83 3.92 158.06
CA GLU A 104 69.53 3.32 159.37
C GLU A 104 70.77 3.11 160.24
N ALA A 105 71.92 2.77 159.65
CA ALA A 105 73.19 2.63 160.35
C ALA A 105 73.70 3.98 160.90
N ALA A 106 73.68 5.04 160.07
CA ALA A 106 74.09 6.39 160.46
C ALA A 106 73.17 7.02 161.53
N SER A 107 71.92 6.53 161.66
CA SER A 107 70.94 7.03 162.65
C SER A 107 71.18 6.54 164.09
N LYS A 108 71.94 5.45 164.30
CA LYS A 108 72.11 4.79 165.61
C LYS A 108 73.35 5.23 166.39
N ASP A 109 74.32 5.85 165.73
CA ASP A 109 75.62 6.20 166.31
C ASP A 109 75.75 7.74 166.42
N GLY A 110 75.18 8.34 167.46
CA GLY A 110 75.41 9.77 167.80
C GLY A 110 74.98 10.84 166.78
N GLY A 111 74.43 10.46 165.63
CA GLY A 111 73.95 11.36 164.58
C GLY A 111 75.07 11.99 163.74
N ASP A 112 75.70 11.22 162.84
CA ASP A 112 76.54 11.79 161.78
C ASP A 112 75.66 12.37 160.66
N VAL A 113 75.29 13.64 160.84
CA VAL A 113 74.48 14.42 159.90
C VAL A 113 75.13 14.49 158.52
N GLY A 114 76.47 14.43 158.42
CA GLY A 114 77.17 14.48 157.15
C GLY A 114 76.98 13.21 156.32
N GLN A 115 77.01 12.04 156.97
CA GLN A 115 76.79 10.77 156.29
C GLN A 115 75.33 10.63 155.80
N MET A 116 74.38 11.12 156.59
CA MET A 116 72.97 11.19 156.18
C MET A 116 72.74 12.12 154.99
N ASP A 117 73.30 13.34 155.01
CA ASP A 117 73.16 14.29 153.90
C ASP A 117 73.72 13.72 152.58
N TYR A 118 74.85 13.01 152.64
CA TYR A 118 75.43 12.33 151.49
C TYR A 118 74.50 11.27 150.88
N ILE A 119 73.85 10.46 151.72
CA ILE A 119 72.92 9.42 151.27
C ILE A 119 71.68 10.03 150.60
N VAL A 120 71.10 11.08 151.19
CA VAL A 120 69.93 11.76 150.62
C VAL A 120 70.29 12.50 149.33
N GLN A 121 71.45 13.17 149.26
CA GLN A 121 71.93 13.76 148.01
C GLN A 121 72.14 12.71 146.92
N GLY A 122 72.66 11.53 147.27
CA GLY A 122 72.80 10.41 146.33
C GLY A 122 71.46 9.92 145.78
N MET A 123 70.47 9.71 146.65
CA MET A 123 69.12 9.31 146.24
C MET A 123 68.41 10.38 145.41
N LEU A 124 68.54 11.66 145.79
CA LEU A 124 67.99 12.78 145.01
C LEU A 124 68.66 12.90 143.63
N GLY A 125 69.97 12.68 143.56
CA GLY A 125 70.71 12.62 142.29
C GLY A 125 70.23 11.49 141.39
N HIS A 126 69.99 10.31 141.96
CA HIS A 126 69.44 9.17 141.21
C HIS A 126 68.00 9.40 140.75
N LEU A 127 67.14 9.99 141.60
CA LEU A 127 65.78 10.38 141.23
C LEU A 127 65.78 11.42 140.10
N ALA A 128 66.69 12.40 140.15
CA ALA A 128 66.85 13.39 139.08
C ALA A 128 67.29 12.74 137.76
N LEU A 129 68.21 11.77 137.81
CA LEU A 129 68.64 11.00 136.64
C LEU A 129 67.49 10.16 136.05
N LEU A 130 66.74 9.47 136.91
CA LEU A 130 65.53 8.73 136.54
C LEU A 130 64.50 9.65 135.87
N GLN A 131 64.24 10.82 136.45
CA GLN A 131 63.31 11.79 135.91
C GLN A 131 63.77 12.35 134.56
N GLN A 132 65.08 12.61 134.40
CA GLN A 132 65.67 13.02 133.13
C GLN A 132 65.50 11.93 132.06
N LYS A 133 65.74 10.67 132.42
CA LYS A 133 65.61 9.54 131.50
C LYS A 133 64.16 9.21 131.13
N LEU A 134 63.23 9.31 132.07
CA LEU A 134 61.81 9.20 131.78
C LEU A 134 61.37 10.30 130.80
N SER A 135 61.87 11.52 130.98
CA SER A 135 61.62 12.64 130.06
C SER A 135 62.20 12.37 128.67
N GLU A 136 63.41 11.79 128.58
CA GLU A 136 64.06 11.39 127.34
C GLU A 136 63.26 10.31 126.58
N VAL A 137 62.81 9.26 127.28
CA VAL A 137 61.95 8.20 126.72
C VAL A 137 60.63 8.75 126.24
N HIS A 138 59.99 9.62 127.03
CA HIS A 138 58.72 10.23 126.66
C HIS A 138 58.85 11.11 125.40
N ALA A 139 59.92 11.91 125.33
CA ALA A 139 60.24 12.71 124.15
C ALA A 139 60.46 11.83 122.90
N LYS A 140 61.25 10.75 123.01
CA LYS A 140 61.46 9.79 121.91
C LYS A 140 60.17 9.09 121.48
N TYR A 141 59.30 8.73 122.43
CA TYR A 141 57.98 8.15 122.12
C TYR A 141 57.11 9.11 121.30
N ILE A 142 57.08 10.40 121.64
CA ILE A 142 56.33 11.42 120.89
C ILE A 142 56.87 11.55 119.46
N VAL A 143 58.20 11.65 119.31
CA VAL A 143 58.86 11.73 118.00
C VAL A 143 58.54 10.50 117.14
N MET A 144 58.66 9.28 117.71
CA MET A 144 58.31 8.04 117.02
C MET A 144 56.84 7.98 116.59
N ARG A 145 55.93 8.43 117.46
CA ARG A 145 54.50 8.50 117.15
C ARG A 145 54.22 9.43 115.98
N GLU A 146 54.85 10.60 115.94
CA GLU A 146 54.69 11.53 114.82
C GLU A 146 55.29 11.04 113.53
N GLN A 147 56.51 10.45 113.57
CA GLN A 147 57.11 9.84 112.39
C GLN A 147 56.20 8.73 111.82
N LYS A 148 55.59 7.91 112.69
CA LYS A 148 54.60 6.91 112.28
C LYS A 148 53.36 7.55 111.65
N MET A 149 52.82 8.63 112.22
CA MET A 149 51.66 9.34 111.66
C MET A 149 51.98 9.95 110.28
N ALA A 150 53.14 10.60 110.13
CA ALA A 150 53.60 11.15 108.86
C ALA A 150 53.80 10.05 107.80
N LEU A 151 54.34 8.89 108.19
CA LEU A 151 54.48 7.74 107.30
C LEU A 151 53.13 7.17 106.87
N VAL A 152 52.15 7.08 107.78
CA VAL A 152 50.77 6.65 107.47
C VAL A 152 50.12 7.61 106.48
N GLU A 153 50.22 8.93 106.70
CA GLU A 153 49.66 9.93 105.78
C GLU A 153 50.32 9.86 104.40
N SER A 154 51.65 9.72 104.36
CA SER A 154 52.40 9.50 103.12
C SER A 154 51.93 8.23 102.40
N ASN A 155 51.74 7.13 103.13
CA ASN A 155 51.25 5.87 102.56
C ASN A 155 49.83 6.01 101.99
N LEU A 156 48.93 6.73 102.66
CA LEU A 156 47.59 7.03 102.14
C LEU A 156 47.64 7.84 100.83
N LYS A 157 48.52 8.84 100.73
CA LYS A 157 48.73 9.61 99.50
C LYS A 157 49.31 8.74 98.38
N VAL A 158 50.28 7.88 98.69
CA VAL A 158 50.85 6.91 97.75
C VAL A 158 49.77 5.92 97.27
N ASN A 159 48.90 5.42 98.15
CA ASN A 159 47.81 4.51 97.78
C ASN A 159 46.74 5.21 96.92
N SER A 160 46.41 6.46 97.22
CA SER A 160 45.47 7.25 96.39
C SER A 160 46.03 7.49 94.99
N THR A 161 47.30 7.88 94.89
CA THR A 161 47.97 8.09 93.59
C THR A 161 48.14 6.78 92.83
N LYS A 162 48.49 5.67 93.51
CA LYS A 162 48.49 4.32 92.93
C LYS A 162 47.12 3.94 92.38
N GLY A 163 46.03 4.16 93.13
CA GLY A 163 44.68 3.87 92.67
C GLY A 163 44.28 4.68 91.43
N LYS A 164 44.68 5.96 91.36
CA LYS A 164 44.49 6.80 90.17
C LYS A 164 45.29 6.27 88.97
N LEU A 165 46.54 5.86 89.17
CA LEU A 165 47.38 5.28 88.13
C LEU A 165 46.84 3.94 87.65
N GLU A 166 46.38 3.06 88.55
CA GLU A 166 45.76 1.79 88.19
C GLU A 166 44.48 2.00 87.38
N SER A 167 43.64 2.96 87.75
CA SER A 167 42.45 3.34 86.98
C SER A 167 42.82 3.85 85.58
N LEU A 168 43.81 4.74 85.49
CA LEU A 168 44.30 5.26 84.22
C LEU A 168 44.89 4.14 83.34
N CYS A 169 45.66 3.23 83.92
CA CYS A 169 46.20 2.07 83.20
C CYS A 169 45.09 1.15 82.67
N ARG A 170 44.04 0.90 83.46
CA ARG A 170 42.88 0.10 83.02
C ARG A 170 42.13 0.79 81.89
N GLU A 171 41.91 2.10 81.98
CA GLU A 171 41.24 2.86 80.93
C GLU A 171 42.10 2.92 79.66
N LEU A 172 43.42 3.12 79.79
CA LEU A 172 44.34 3.08 78.65
C LEU A 172 44.37 1.69 77.98
N GLN A 173 44.35 0.61 78.76
CA GLN A 173 44.25 -0.76 78.24
C GLN A 173 42.91 -1.00 77.52
N LYS A 174 41.81 -0.46 78.08
CA LYS A 174 40.48 -0.55 77.45
C LYS A 174 40.46 0.22 76.13
N GLN A 175 40.95 1.45 76.11
CA GLN A 175 41.05 2.26 74.90
C GLN A 175 41.95 1.61 73.85
N ASN A 176 43.10 1.05 74.26
CA ASN A 176 43.99 0.32 73.34
C ASN A 176 43.29 -0.90 72.72
N LYS A 177 42.57 -1.69 73.52
CA LYS A 177 41.74 -2.80 72.99
C LYS A 177 40.67 -2.31 72.02
N THR A 178 39.99 -1.21 72.34
CA THR A 178 38.99 -0.60 71.45
C THR A 178 39.63 -0.16 70.14
N ILE A 179 40.77 0.54 70.17
CA ILE A 179 41.51 0.97 68.98
C ILE A 179 41.91 -0.23 68.13
N ILE A 180 42.47 -1.29 68.73
CA ILE A 180 42.84 -2.52 67.99
C ILE A 180 41.60 -3.13 67.31
N SER A 181 40.48 -3.25 68.04
CA SER A 181 39.25 -3.81 67.49
C SER A 181 38.68 -2.95 66.35
N GLU A 182 38.75 -1.62 66.47
CA GLU A 182 38.24 -0.68 65.48
C GLU A 182 39.16 -0.61 64.25
N SER A 183 40.48 -0.60 64.44
CA SER A 183 41.46 -0.70 63.34
C SER A 183 41.29 -2.00 62.57
N ARG A 184 41.05 -3.12 63.26
CA ARG A 184 40.75 -4.41 62.61
C ARG A 184 39.43 -4.34 61.82
N ARG A 185 38.36 -3.80 62.42
CA ARG A 185 37.06 -3.64 61.76
C ARG A 185 37.18 -2.77 60.50
N ILE A 186 37.92 -1.66 60.58
CA ILE A 186 38.17 -0.76 59.44
C ILE A 186 38.96 -1.48 58.34
N ALA A 187 39.99 -2.27 58.69
CA ALA A 187 40.75 -3.04 57.71
C ALA A 187 39.87 -4.08 57.00
N GLU A 188 39.05 -4.84 57.74
CA GLU A 188 38.12 -5.81 57.16
C GLU A 188 37.06 -5.14 56.26
N GLU A 189 36.57 -3.95 56.63
CA GLU A 189 35.63 -3.19 55.80
C GLU A 189 36.26 -2.62 54.53
N GLU A 190 37.51 -2.18 54.60
CA GLU A 190 38.26 -1.68 53.45
C GLU A 190 38.59 -2.82 52.47
N ASP A 191 39.05 -3.96 52.98
CA ASP A 191 39.26 -5.17 52.18
C ASP A 191 37.96 -5.64 51.53
N ARG A 192 36.84 -5.62 52.25
CA ARG A 192 35.52 -5.95 51.68
C ARG A 192 35.13 -4.98 50.55
N LYS A 193 35.38 -3.68 50.72
CA LYS A 193 35.13 -2.68 49.67
C LYS A 193 36.03 -2.91 48.45
N ARG A 194 37.30 -3.25 48.66
CA ARG A 194 38.23 -3.60 47.56
C ARG A 194 37.75 -4.82 46.80
N GLN A 195 37.35 -5.88 47.49
CA GLN A 195 36.81 -7.09 46.88
C GLN A 195 35.53 -6.82 46.09
N GLN A 196 34.59 -6.05 46.66
CA GLN A 196 33.37 -5.64 45.97
C GLN A 196 33.64 -4.82 44.72
N LEU A 197 34.56 -3.85 44.80
CA LEU A 197 34.93 -3.01 43.66
C LEU A 197 35.63 -3.83 42.57
N SER A 198 36.54 -4.72 42.95
CA SER A 198 37.21 -5.64 42.02
C SER A 198 36.20 -6.56 41.33
N GLN A 199 35.24 -7.11 42.07
CA GLN A 199 34.17 -7.93 41.51
C GLN A 199 33.29 -7.13 40.55
N GLN A 200 32.91 -5.90 40.90
CA GLN A 200 32.12 -5.03 40.01
C GLN A 200 32.87 -4.71 38.72
N PHE A 201 34.18 -4.43 38.79
CA PHE A 201 35.00 -4.24 37.59
C PHE A 201 35.06 -5.49 36.74
N GLN A 202 35.27 -6.65 37.35
CA GLN A 202 35.32 -7.93 36.66
C GLN A 202 33.99 -8.23 35.96
N THR A 203 32.85 -8.10 36.65
CA THR A 203 31.51 -8.25 36.06
C THR A 203 31.30 -7.27 34.91
N THR A 204 31.70 -6.00 35.07
CA THR A 204 31.54 -5.00 34.01
C THR A 204 32.37 -5.33 32.78
N ILE A 205 33.61 -5.79 32.96
CA ILE A 205 34.49 -6.22 31.85
C ILE A 205 33.88 -7.42 31.14
N GLU A 206 33.35 -8.40 31.88
CA GLU A 206 32.66 -9.55 31.30
C GLU A 206 31.41 -9.15 30.52
N ASP A 207 30.61 -8.23 31.04
CA ASP A 207 29.41 -7.73 30.36
C ASP A 207 29.74 -6.92 29.09
N VAL A 208 30.80 -6.11 29.12
CA VAL A 208 31.31 -5.42 27.93
C VAL A 208 31.82 -6.42 26.91
N SER A 209 32.56 -7.44 27.34
CA SER A 209 33.09 -8.50 26.46
C SER A 209 31.94 -9.27 25.78
N LYS A 210 30.91 -9.66 26.55
CA LYS A 210 29.70 -10.30 26.01
C LYS A 210 28.97 -9.41 25.00
N LYS A 211 28.85 -8.11 25.29
CA LYS A 211 28.23 -7.16 24.36
C LYS A 211 29.03 -7.02 23.07
N MET A 212 30.36 -6.95 23.15
CA MET A 212 31.22 -6.90 21.96
C MET A 212 31.11 -8.17 21.13
N GLU A 213 31.11 -9.34 21.78
CA GLU A 213 30.92 -10.62 21.09
C GLU A 213 29.54 -10.71 20.42
N GLN A 214 28.48 -10.28 21.12
CA GLN A 214 27.12 -10.26 20.57
C GLN A 214 27.03 -9.29 19.38
N GLN A 215 27.59 -8.08 19.48
CA GLN A 215 27.65 -7.14 18.37
C GLN A 215 28.40 -7.72 17.17
N GLY A 216 29.50 -8.47 17.40
CA GLY A 216 30.20 -9.19 16.35
C GLY A 216 29.32 -10.24 15.66
N LYS A 217 28.57 -11.03 16.44
CA LYS A 217 27.61 -12.03 15.92
C LYS A 217 26.48 -11.36 15.13
N ASP A 218 25.91 -10.28 15.66
CA ASP A 218 24.83 -9.54 15.00
C ASP A 218 25.32 -8.90 13.69
N TYR A 219 26.54 -8.37 13.67
CA TYR A 219 27.17 -7.83 12.46
C TYR A 219 27.37 -8.91 11.39
N VAL A 220 27.90 -10.08 11.76
CA VAL A 220 28.06 -11.22 10.84
C VAL A 220 26.71 -11.72 10.33
N SER A 221 25.70 -11.82 11.21
CA SER A 221 24.33 -12.18 10.82
C SER A 221 23.76 -11.17 9.83
N SER A 222 23.95 -9.87 10.09
CA SER A 222 23.46 -8.82 9.21
C SER A 222 24.15 -8.84 7.83
N LEU A 223 25.44 -9.16 7.77
CA LEU A 223 26.15 -9.36 6.49
C LEU A 223 25.59 -10.57 5.72
N HIS A 224 25.33 -11.68 6.41
CA HIS A 224 24.74 -12.87 5.80
C HIS A 224 23.33 -12.59 5.26
N ASP A 225 22.49 -11.89 6.02
CA ASP A 225 21.16 -11.49 5.57
C ASP A 225 21.24 -10.54 4.35
N ASN A 226 22.21 -9.63 4.34
CA ASN A 226 22.44 -8.73 3.20
C ASN A 226 22.82 -9.51 1.93
N GLU A 227 23.75 -10.47 2.05
CA GLU A 227 24.15 -11.35 0.95
C GLU A 227 22.97 -12.20 0.44
N ALA A 228 22.17 -12.76 1.35
CA ALA A 228 20.97 -13.51 0.99
C ALA A 228 19.93 -12.64 0.26
N LEU A 229 19.73 -11.39 0.71
CA LEU A 229 18.85 -10.43 0.03
C LEU A 229 19.39 -10.05 -1.35
N GLN A 230 20.69 -9.81 -1.47
CA GLN A 230 21.34 -9.55 -2.76
C GLN A 230 21.15 -10.73 -3.73
N GLY A 231 21.29 -11.97 -3.24
CA GLY A 231 21.04 -13.18 -4.03
C GLY A 231 19.59 -13.30 -4.51
N LYS A 232 18.62 -13.00 -3.64
CA LYS A 232 17.20 -12.96 -4.00
C LYS A 232 16.91 -11.89 -5.06
N LEU A 233 17.47 -10.68 -4.90
CA LEU A 233 17.31 -9.61 -5.89
C LEU A 233 17.90 -9.97 -7.25
N LYS A 234 19.10 -10.58 -7.29
CA LYS A 234 19.69 -11.09 -8.54
C LYS A 234 18.80 -12.12 -9.21
N THR A 235 18.25 -13.05 -8.43
CA THR A 235 17.33 -14.08 -8.95
C THR A 235 16.05 -13.46 -9.50
N PHE A 236 15.48 -12.49 -8.80
CA PHE A 236 14.31 -11.76 -9.31
C PHE A 236 14.62 -11.03 -10.60
N LEU A 237 15.73 -10.28 -10.68
CA LEU A 237 16.13 -9.59 -11.91
C LEU A 237 16.25 -10.57 -13.08
N ALA A 238 16.93 -11.70 -12.90
CA ALA A 238 17.06 -12.72 -13.95
C ALA A 238 15.69 -13.29 -14.39
N GLN A 239 14.75 -13.49 -13.46
CA GLN A 239 13.39 -13.93 -13.78
C GLN A 239 12.61 -12.86 -14.55
N TYR A 240 12.79 -11.58 -14.21
CA TYR A 240 12.17 -10.46 -14.92
C TYR A 240 12.73 -10.32 -16.34
N GLU A 241 14.05 -10.40 -16.52
CA GLU A 241 14.70 -10.38 -17.83
C GLU A 241 14.18 -11.52 -18.72
N LEU A 242 14.11 -12.76 -18.19
CA LEU A 242 13.56 -13.90 -18.92
C LEU A 242 12.08 -13.71 -19.29
N ARG A 243 11.29 -13.12 -18.39
CA ARG A 243 9.88 -12.81 -18.66
C ARG A 243 9.73 -11.74 -19.74
N GLU A 244 10.55 -10.68 -19.70
CA GLU A 244 10.55 -9.65 -20.74
C GLU A 244 10.94 -10.23 -22.10
N GLU A 245 11.97 -11.07 -22.15
CA GLU A 245 12.37 -11.77 -23.38
C GLU A 245 11.24 -12.67 -23.91
N HIS A 246 10.53 -13.40 -23.04
CA HIS A 246 9.37 -14.20 -23.43
C HIS A 246 8.25 -13.33 -24.03
N TYR A 247 7.93 -12.19 -23.42
CA TYR A 247 6.91 -11.28 -23.95
C TYR A 247 7.35 -10.61 -25.26
N ALA A 248 8.63 -10.27 -25.41
CA ALA A 248 9.17 -9.73 -26.66
C ALA A 248 9.00 -10.74 -27.81
N HIS A 249 9.34 -12.01 -27.59
CA HIS A 249 9.11 -13.07 -28.58
C HIS A 249 7.62 -13.28 -28.88
N GLN A 250 6.76 -13.26 -27.86
CA GLN A 250 5.32 -13.39 -28.04
C GLN A 250 4.75 -12.22 -28.86
N LEU A 251 5.19 -11.00 -28.61
CA LEU A 251 4.80 -9.81 -29.37
C LEU A 251 5.24 -9.94 -30.83
N GLN A 252 6.49 -10.31 -31.09
CA GLN A 252 7.00 -10.54 -32.44
C GLN A 252 6.19 -11.62 -33.19
N ALA A 253 5.81 -12.70 -32.52
CA ALA A 253 4.96 -13.73 -33.11
C ALA A 253 3.56 -13.21 -33.47
N LYS A 254 2.99 -12.33 -32.63
CA LYS A 254 1.70 -11.68 -32.91
C LYS A 254 1.81 -10.69 -34.07
N ASP A 255 2.88 -9.89 -34.14
CA ASP A 255 3.12 -8.97 -35.25
C ASP A 255 3.24 -9.72 -36.58
N LEU A 256 3.98 -10.84 -36.61
CA LEU A 256 4.07 -11.71 -37.79
C LEU A 256 2.71 -12.30 -38.17
N ALA A 257 1.88 -12.69 -37.20
CA ALA A 257 0.54 -13.20 -37.46
C ALA A 257 -0.39 -12.12 -38.05
N VAL A 258 -0.30 -10.88 -37.56
CA VAL A 258 -1.03 -9.73 -38.11
C VAL A 258 -0.58 -9.45 -39.54
N GLN A 259 0.74 -9.37 -39.79
CA GLN A 259 1.28 -9.17 -41.14
C GLN A 259 0.83 -10.25 -42.12
N LEU A 260 0.78 -11.52 -41.68
CA LEU A 260 0.27 -12.62 -42.50
C LEU A 260 -1.22 -12.47 -42.81
N ALA A 261 -2.03 -12.05 -41.83
CA ALA A 261 -3.46 -11.81 -42.03
C ALA A 261 -3.70 -10.65 -43.00
N ASP A 262 -2.96 -9.56 -42.85
CA ASP A 262 -3.02 -8.39 -43.75
C ASP A 262 -2.63 -8.77 -45.18
N ALA A 263 -1.54 -9.52 -45.36
CA ALA A 263 -1.13 -10.00 -46.68
C ALA A 263 -2.20 -10.88 -47.34
N LYS A 264 -2.84 -11.78 -46.58
CA LYS A 264 -3.96 -12.60 -47.06
C LYS A 264 -5.17 -11.75 -47.43
N LEU A 265 -5.51 -10.75 -46.61
CA LEU A 265 -6.61 -9.83 -46.89
C LEU A 265 -6.35 -9.05 -48.17
N GLN A 266 -5.15 -8.48 -48.34
CA GLN A 266 -4.76 -7.76 -49.55
C GLN A 266 -4.83 -8.65 -50.80
N HIS A 267 -4.36 -9.90 -50.70
CA HIS A 267 -4.49 -10.86 -51.79
C HIS A 267 -5.97 -11.12 -52.17
N GLN A 268 -6.86 -11.29 -51.19
CA GLN A 268 -8.29 -11.50 -51.45
C GLN A 268 -8.99 -10.27 -52.02
N ILE A 269 -8.63 -9.07 -51.57
CA ILE A 269 -9.12 -7.81 -52.13
C ILE A 269 -8.75 -7.72 -53.61
N GLU A 270 -7.49 -7.98 -53.95
CA GLU A 270 -7.00 -7.91 -55.32
C GLU A 270 -7.65 -8.98 -56.22
N LEU A 271 -7.85 -10.21 -55.72
CA LEU A 271 -8.56 -11.27 -56.44
C LEU A 271 -10.02 -10.87 -56.71
N THR A 272 -10.70 -10.33 -55.69
CA THR A 272 -12.09 -9.85 -55.80
C THR A 272 -12.19 -8.70 -56.78
N LYS A 273 -11.23 -7.78 -56.77
CA LYS A 273 -11.15 -6.67 -57.72
C LYS A 273 -11.03 -7.18 -59.16
N ARG A 274 -10.11 -8.11 -59.42
CA ARG A 274 -9.97 -8.73 -60.76
C ARG A 274 -11.25 -9.42 -61.21
N GLU A 275 -11.92 -10.14 -60.32
CA GLU A 275 -13.17 -10.82 -60.67
C GLU A 275 -14.30 -9.82 -60.93
N THR A 276 -14.38 -8.75 -60.14
CA THR A 276 -15.34 -7.66 -60.35
C THR A 276 -15.12 -6.98 -61.71
N GLU A 277 -13.87 -6.73 -62.09
CA GLU A 277 -13.51 -6.16 -63.40
C GLU A 277 -13.91 -7.09 -64.56
N LYS A 278 -13.68 -8.40 -64.44
CA LYS A 278 -14.15 -9.38 -65.44
C LYS A 278 -15.67 -9.40 -65.55
N VAL A 279 -16.38 -9.44 -64.42
CA VAL A 279 -17.86 -9.43 -64.41
C VAL A 279 -18.37 -8.16 -65.09
N ALA A 280 -17.81 -6.99 -64.77
CA ALA A 280 -18.18 -5.73 -65.40
C ALA A 280 -17.99 -5.77 -66.93
N LEU A 281 -16.85 -6.27 -67.40
CA LEU A 281 -16.58 -6.41 -68.84
C LEU A 281 -17.55 -7.38 -69.52
N THR A 282 -17.81 -8.55 -68.92
CA THR A 282 -18.75 -9.52 -69.50
C THR A 282 -20.19 -8.99 -69.53
N LEU A 283 -20.58 -8.21 -68.53
CA LEU A 283 -21.90 -7.56 -68.47
C LEU A 283 -22.04 -6.49 -69.55
N GLU A 284 -21.00 -5.69 -69.79
CA GLU A 284 -20.96 -4.73 -70.89
C GLU A 284 -21.06 -5.41 -72.27
N GLN A 285 -20.30 -6.49 -72.48
CA GLN A 285 -20.37 -7.29 -73.71
C GLN A 285 -21.76 -7.91 -73.92
N THR A 286 -22.35 -8.46 -72.86
CA THR A 286 -23.70 -9.04 -72.89
C THR A 286 -24.74 -7.98 -73.23
N LYS A 287 -24.63 -6.78 -72.64
CA LYS A 287 -25.49 -5.65 -72.96
C LYS A 287 -25.38 -5.24 -74.43
N HIS A 288 -24.17 -5.12 -74.96
CA HIS A 288 -23.96 -4.78 -76.37
C HIS A 288 -24.54 -5.84 -77.33
N ILE A 289 -24.40 -7.13 -77.00
CA ILE A 289 -25.01 -8.22 -77.78
C ILE A 289 -26.54 -8.12 -77.73
N SER A 290 -27.12 -7.89 -76.55
CA SER A 290 -28.57 -7.74 -76.37
C SER A 290 -29.13 -6.54 -77.16
N GLU A 291 -28.48 -5.38 -77.10
CA GLU A 291 -28.87 -4.19 -77.87
C GLU A 291 -28.81 -4.47 -79.39
N ARG A 292 -27.77 -5.17 -79.85
CA ARG A 292 -27.64 -5.59 -81.25
C ARG A 292 -28.73 -6.59 -81.65
N GLU A 293 -29.06 -7.54 -80.78
CA GLU A 293 -30.14 -8.52 -81.02
C GLU A 293 -31.48 -7.81 -81.20
N VAL A 294 -31.83 -6.88 -80.29
CA VAL A 294 -33.06 -6.07 -80.37
C VAL A 294 -33.10 -5.28 -81.68
N ALA A 295 -31.99 -4.66 -82.10
CA ALA A 295 -31.91 -3.94 -83.37
C ALA A 295 -32.16 -4.86 -84.59
N LEU A 296 -31.56 -6.06 -84.59
CA LEU A 296 -31.76 -7.05 -85.66
C LEU A 296 -33.19 -7.59 -85.69
N GLN A 297 -33.80 -7.85 -84.52
CA GLN A 297 -35.21 -8.23 -84.43
C GLN A 297 -36.11 -7.12 -85.00
N GLY A 298 -35.82 -5.86 -84.69
CA GLY A 298 -36.52 -4.71 -85.28
C GLY A 298 -36.39 -4.65 -86.81
N GLN A 299 -35.21 -4.94 -87.35
CA GLN A 299 -34.98 -5.01 -88.79
C GLN A 299 -35.77 -6.17 -89.44
N LEU A 300 -35.77 -7.35 -88.81
CA LEU A 300 -36.56 -8.51 -89.27
C LEU A 300 -38.05 -8.20 -89.27
N ALA A 301 -38.57 -7.55 -88.23
CA ALA A 301 -39.96 -7.12 -88.17
C ALA A 301 -40.31 -6.17 -89.33
N SER A 302 -39.46 -5.18 -89.61
CA SER A 302 -39.64 -4.28 -90.75
C SER A 302 -39.61 -5.01 -92.10
N TYR A 303 -38.73 -6.00 -92.27
CA TYR A 303 -38.72 -6.82 -93.49
C TYR A 303 -39.97 -7.68 -93.61
N SER A 304 -40.47 -8.25 -92.50
CA SER A 304 -41.72 -9.01 -92.49
C SER A 304 -42.90 -8.13 -92.94
N GLU A 305 -43.03 -6.93 -92.38
CA GLU A 305 -44.07 -5.95 -92.77
C GLU A 305 -43.97 -5.59 -94.25
N LYS A 306 -42.77 -5.32 -94.76
CA LYS A 306 -42.56 -5.07 -96.21
C LYS A 306 -42.95 -6.27 -97.07
N PHE A 307 -42.66 -7.49 -96.61
CA PHE A 307 -43.01 -8.71 -97.32
C PHE A 307 -44.53 -8.90 -97.37
N GLU A 308 -45.23 -8.63 -96.26
CA GLU A 308 -46.69 -8.65 -96.20
C GLU A 308 -47.30 -7.65 -97.19
N VAL A 309 -46.77 -6.43 -97.29
CA VAL A 309 -47.22 -5.42 -98.27
C VAL A 309 -47.00 -5.90 -99.71
N VAL A 310 -45.84 -6.50 -100.01
CA VAL A 310 -45.56 -7.07 -101.34
C VAL A 310 -46.51 -8.22 -101.64
N GLN A 311 -46.73 -9.12 -100.68
CA GLN A 311 -47.64 -10.25 -100.82
C GLN A 311 -49.09 -9.78 -101.04
N GLU A 312 -49.56 -8.78 -100.28
CA GLU A 312 -50.87 -8.17 -100.45
C GLU A 312 -51.00 -7.53 -101.84
N THR A 313 -49.97 -6.79 -102.29
CA THR A 313 -49.92 -6.17 -103.61
C THR A 313 -49.94 -7.23 -104.72
N LEU A 314 -49.17 -8.31 -104.56
CA LEU A 314 -49.13 -9.42 -105.51
C LEU A 314 -50.48 -10.16 -105.57
N SER A 315 -51.13 -10.36 -104.42
CA SER A 315 -52.47 -10.94 -104.35
C SER A 315 -53.50 -10.05 -105.06
N LYS A 316 -53.48 -8.74 -104.81
CA LYS A 316 -54.33 -7.76 -105.50
C LYS A 316 -54.07 -7.79 -107.01
N SER A 317 -52.80 -7.83 -107.43
CA SER A 317 -52.42 -7.91 -108.83
C SER A 317 -52.89 -9.21 -109.49
N ASN A 318 -52.78 -10.36 -108.83
CA ASN A 318 -53.30 -11.63 -109.33
C ASN A 318 -54.82 -11.60 -109.49
N THR A 319 -55.56 -11.03 -108.53
CA THR A 319 -57.01 -10.83 -108.66
C THR A 319 -57.33 -9.94 -109.86
N MET A 320 -56.60 -8.84 -110.07
CA MET A 320 -56.76 -7.95 -111.23
C MET A 320 -56.43 -8.65 -112.56
N PHE A 321 -55.42 -9.51 -112.61
CA PHE A 321 -55.14 -10.32 -113.80
C PHE A 321 -56.26 -11.33 -114.06
N GLY A 322 -56.83 -11.92 -113.01
CA GLY A 322 -58.00 -12.78 -113.11
C GLY A 322 -59.20 -12.05 -113.71
N THR A 323 -59.53 -10.86 -113.21
CA THR A 323 -60.65 -10.06 -113.74
C THR A 323 -60.40 -9.61 -115.18
N LEU A 324 -59.19 -9.16 -115.53
CA LEU A 324 -58.84 -8.80 -116.90
C LEU A 324 -58.97 -9.98 -117.86
N ARG A 325 -58.56 -11.18 -117.43
CA ARG A 325 -58.73 -12.41 -118.21
C ARG A 325 -60.21 -12.73 -118.42
N ASP A 326 -61.02 -12.63 -117.38
CA ASP A 326 -62.48 -12.83 -117.48
C ASP A 326 -63.14 -11.80 -118.42
N GLU A 327 -62.70 -10.54 -118.37
CA GLU A 327 -63.15 -9.48 -119.29
C GLU A 327 -62.71 -9.75 -120.73
N MET A 328 -61.46 -10.18 -120.96
CA MET A 328 -60.97 -10.60 -122.28
C MET A 328 -61.78 -11.78 -122.84
N ASP A 329 -62.15 -12.76 -122.02
CA ASP A 329 -63.00 -13.89 -122.43
C ASP A 329 -64.42 -13.43 -122.77
N LYS A 330 -65.00 -12.51 -121.98
CA LYS A 330 -66.30 -11.88 -122.27
C LYS A 330 -66.24 -11.11 -123.59
N MET A 331 -65.18 -10.32 -123.80
CA MET A 331 -64.97 -9.55 -125.02
C MET A 331 -64.77 -10.47 -126.23
N SER A 332 -63.99 -11.54 -126.11
CA SER A 332 -63.83 -12.56 -127.15
C SER A 332 -65.15 -13.26 -127.50
N LYS A 333 -65.98 -13.59 -126.50
CA LYS A 333 -67.34 -14.12 -126.72
C LYS A 333 -68.25 -13.09 -127.38
N HIS A 334 -68.08 -11.81 -127.08
CA HIS A 334 -68.84 -10.73 -127.71
C HIS A 334 -68.43 -10.53 -129.18
N ILE A 335 -67.12 -10.52 -129.48
CA ILE A 335 -66.58 -10.49 -130.84
C ILE A 335 -67.15 -11.65 -131.67
N LYS A 336 -67.09 -12.88 -131.17
CA LYS A 336 -67.68 -14.06 -131.87
C LYS A 336 -69.17 -13.91 -132.14
N ARG A 337 -69.93 -13.28 -131.24
CA ARG A 337 -71.36 -12.98 -131.47
C ARG A 337 -71.54 -11.94 -132.58
N LEU A 338 -70.79 -10.85 -132.53
CA LEU A 338 -70.81 -9.82 -133.57
C LEU A 338 -70.40 -10.36 -134.94
N GLU A 339 -69.38 -11.23 -135.01
CA GLU A 339 -68.97 -11.90 -136.24
C GLU A 339 -70.11 -12.77 -136.81
N LYS A 340 -70.82 -13.52 -135.95
CA LYS A 340 -71.98 -14.33 -136.35
C LYS A 340 -73.14 -13.46 -136.84
N GLU A 341 -73.43 -12.36 -136.14
CA GLU A 341 -74.45 -11.39 -136.53
C GLU A 341 -74.11 -10.73 -137.87
N ASN A 342 -72.86 -10.34 -138.08
CA ASN A 342 -72.37 -9.75 -139.33
C ASN A 342 -72.45 -10.76 -140.49
N GLY A 343 -72.06 -12.02 -140.25
CA GLY A 343 -72.25 -13.11 -141.22
C GLY A 343 -73.72 -13.35 -141.56
N ASN A 344 -74.62 -13.26 -140.59
CA ASN A 344 -76.06 -13.37 -140.82
C ASN A 344 -76.62 -12.18 -141.61
N LEU A 345 -76.16 -10.96 -141.32
CA LEU A 345 -76.53 -9.76 -142.07
C LEU A 345 -76.06 -9.85 -143.51
N LYS A 346 -74.84 -10.33 -143.74
CA LYS A 346 -74.32 -10.58 -145.08
C LYS A 346 -75.17 -11.59 -145.85
N LYS A 347 -75.52 -12.72 -145.23
CA LYS A 347 -76.46 -13.70 -145.81
C LYS A 347 -77.83 -13.10 -146.14
N LYS A 348 -78.38 -12.25 -145.26
CA LYS A 348 -79.64 -11.54 -145.54
C LYS A 348 -79.50 -10.60 -146.72
N CYS A 349 -78.40 -9.85 -146.81
CA CYS A 349 -78.12 -8.97 -147.94
C CYS A 349 -78.06 -9.77 -149.25
N ASP A 350 -77.30 -10.86 -149.27
CA ASP A 350 -77.20 -11.76 -150.43
C ASP A 350 -78.58 -12.33 -150.83
N GLN A 351 -79.45 -12.64 -149.86
CA GLN A 351 -80.83 -13.09 -150.12
C GLN A 351 -81.72 -11.98 -150.72
N TYR A 352 -81.62 -10.75 -150.20
CA TYR A 352 -82.34 -9.60 -150.77
C TYR A 352 -81.89 -9.31 -152.19
N ASP A 353 -80.58 -9.34 -152.44
CA ASP A 353 -80.01 -9.14 -153.78
C ASP A 353 -80.48 -10.24 -154.74
N HIS A 354 -80.50 -11.50 -154.30
CA HIS A 354 -81.03 -12.61 -155.08
C HIS A 354 -82.51 -12.44 -155.43
N GLY A 355 -83.36 -12.10 -154.45
CA GLY A 355 -84.78 -11.85 -154.67
C GLY A 355 -85.05 -10.63 -155.57
N ALA A 356 -84.22 -9.60 -155.49
CA ALA A 356 -84.29 -8.44 -156.38
C ALA A 356 -83.96 -8.82 -157.84
N ILE A 357 -82.99 -9.71 -158.05
CA ILE A 357 -82.64 -10.22 -159.39
C ILE A 357 -83.78 -11.05 -159.98
N GLU A 358 -84.41 -11.94 -159.21
CA GLU A 358 -85.57 -12.72 -159.66
C GLU A 358 -86.75 -11.80 -160.06
N MET A 359 -87.07 -10.78 -159.25
CA MET A 359 -88.12 -9.82 -159.58
C MET A 359 -87.83 -9.03 -160.86
N LEU A 360 -86.58 -8.66 -161.12
CA LEU A 360 -86.18 -8.00 -162.36
C LEU A 360 -86.37 -8.92 -163.58
N GLN A 361 -86.07 -10.22 -163.45
CA GLN A 361 -86.24 -11.20 -164.52
C GLN A 361 -87.73 -11.45 -164.85
N GLU A 362 -88.59 -11.62 -163.85
CA GLU A 362 -90.03 -11.83 -164.08
C GLU A 362 -90.69 -10.59 -164.71
N ARG A 363 -90.28 -9.39 -164.29
CA ARG A 363 -90.78 -8.14 -164.87
C ARG A 363 -90.38 -7.97 -166.35
N GLY A 364 -89.20 -8.46 -166.72
CA GLY A 364 -88.77 -8.56 -168.12
C GLY A 364 -89.66 -9.50 -168.94
N ARG A 365 -90.02 -10.66 -168.37
CA ARG A 365 -90.88 -11.67 -169.02
C ARG A 365 -92.29 -11.15 -169.31
N VAL A 366 -92.90 -10.45 -168.35
CA VAL A 366 -94.24 -9.86 -168.48
C VAL A 366 -94.29 -8.74 -169.54
N ALA A 367 -93.25 -7.93 -169.65
CA ALA A 367 -93.17 -6.89 -170.66
C ALA A 367 -93.12 -7.45 -172.10
N GLU A 368 -92.44 -8.58 -172.30
CA GLU A 368 -92.34 -9.29 -173.58
C GLU A 368 -93.70 -9.87 -174.03
N GLU A 369 -94.46 -10.44 -173.09
CA GLU A 369 -95.80 -10.99 -173.34
C GLU A 369 -96.83 -9.90 -173.69
N ALA A 370 -96.77 -8.75 -173.00
CA ALA A 370 -97.63 -7.61 -173.27
C ALA A 370 -97.44 -7.06 -174.69
N LYS A 371 -96.20 -6.99 -175.17
CA LYS A 371 -95.87 -6.54 -176.53
C LYS A 371 -96.48 -7.45 -177.61
N LYS A 372 -96.41 -8.77 -177.42
CA LYS A 372 -96.98 -9.76 -178.36
C LYS A 372 -98.51 -9.70 -178.44
N ALA A 373 -99.18 -9.36 -177.34
CA ALA A 373 -100.63 -9.17 -177.31
C ALA A 373 -101.05 -7.90 -178.08
N GLN A 374 -100.30 -6.81 -177.92
CA GLN A 374 -100.53 -5.55 -178.63
C GLN A 374 -100.48 -5.71 -180.15
N ASP A 375 -99.48 -6.45 -180.67
CA ASP A 375 -99.30 -6.66 -182.11
C ASP A 375 -100.44 -7.46 -182.77
N LYS A 376 -101.10 -8.35 -182.01
CA LYS A 376 -102.28 -9.11 -182.49
C LYS A 376 -103.51 -8.23 -182.60
N ILE A 377 -103.70 -7.28 -181.68
CA ILE A 377 -104.83 -6.35 -181.67
C ILE A 377 -104.78 -5.45 -182.92
N SER A 378 -103.62 -4.87 -183.24
CA SER A 378 -103.48 -4.02 -184.43
C SER A 378 -103.77 -4.75 -185.75
N LYS A 379 -103.47 -6.06 -185.86
CA LYS A 379 -103.81 -6.85 -187.06
C LYS A 379 -105.31 -7.12 -187.20
N LEU A 380 -106.02 -7.32 -186.09
CA LEU A 380 -107.48 -7.54 -186.10
C LEU A 380 -108.25 -6.25 -186.38
N GLU A 381 -107.77 -5.10 -185.89
CA GLU A 381 -108.36 -3.78 -186.16
C GLU A 381 -108.26 -3.38 -187.65
N GLY A 382 -107.20 -3.81 -188.35
CA GLY A 382 -107.04 -3.60 -189.80
C GLY A 382 -108.05 -4.38 -190.64
N LEU A 383 -108.39 -5.61 -190.25
CA LEU A 383 -109.34 -6.46 -190.98
C LEU A 383 -110.78 -5.97 -190.88
N CYS A 384 -111.20 -5.47 -189.71
CA CYS A 384 -112.57 -4.95 -189.50
C CYS A 384 -112.88 -3.69 -190.35
N ARG A 385 -111.88 -2.84 -190.61
CA ARG A 385 -112.07 -1.63 -191.44
C ARG A 385 -112.28 -1.96 -192.92
N MET A 386 -111.61 -2.99 -193.45
CA MET A 386 -111.82 -3.42 -194.84
C MET A 386 -113.20 -4.07 -195.05
N LEU A 387 -113.63 -4.92 -194.11
CA LEU A 387 -114.95 -5.58 -194.15
C LEU A 387 -116.12 -4.59 -194.00
N GLN A 388 -115.95 -3.51 -193.23
CA GLN A 388 -116.97 -2.45 -193.11
C GLN A 388 -117.08 -1.56 -194.35
N ALA A 389 -115.97 -1.32 -195.06
CA ALA A 389 -115.98 -0.55 -196.31
C ALA A 389 -116.70 -1.31 -197.45
N GLU A 390 -116.58 -2.63 -197.49
CA GLU A 390 -117.23 -3.49 -198.50
C GLU A 390 -118.74 -3.63 -198.25
N ARG A 391 -119.18 -3.68 -196.98
CA ARG A 391 -120.61 -3.67 -196.60
C ARG A 391 -121.35 -2.42 -197.07
N ASN A 392 -120.73 -1.24 -196.93
CA ASN A 392 -121.37 0.02 -197.31
C ASN A 392 -121.52 0.15 -198.84
N ARG A 393 -120.63 -0.47 -199.62
CA ARG A 393 -120.67 -0.45 -201.09
C ARG A 393 -121.78 -1.32 -201.68
N LEU A 394 -122.22 -2.37 -200.97
CA LEU A 394 -123.29 -3.29 -201.39
C LEU A 394 -124.70 -2.79 -201.05
N MET A 395 -124.86 -1.89 -200.07
CA MET A 395 -126.16 -1.28 -199.74
C MET A 395 -126.62 -0.24 -200.77
N GLU A 396 -125.70 0.30 -201.59
CA GLU A 396 -125.98 1.27 -202.67
C GLU A 396 -126.60 0.61 -203.93
N GLN A 397 -126.54 -0.72 -204.08
CA GLN A 397 -126.92 -1.41 -205.33
C GLN A 397 -128.23 -2.21 -205.31
N THR A 398 -129.02 -2.19 -204.22
CA THR A 398 -130.11 -3.19 -204.07
C THR A 398 -131.50 -2.65 -203.74
N LYS A 399 -131.89 -1.42 -204.12
CA LYS A 399 -133.32 -1.04 -204.06
C LYS A 399 -133.78 0.14 -204.95
N GLU A 400 -133.42 0.11 -206.24
CA GLU A 400 -134.28 0.61 -207.33
C GLU A 400 -134.67 -0.58 -208.22
N THR A 401 -135.80 -1.23 -207.92
CA THR A 401 -136.75 -1.91 -208.83
C THR A 401 -137.81 -2.66 -208.00
N ALA A 402 -139.07 -2.37 -208.31
CA ALA A 402 -140.34 -2.72 -207.65
C ALA A 402 -140.83 -4.16 -208.03
N PRO A 403 -142.10 -4.63 -207.82
CA PRO A 403 -143.29 -3.97 -207.22
C PRO A 403 -144.25 -4.84 -206.36
N ALA A 404 -145.22 -4.13 -205.75
CA ALA A 404 -146.63 -4.45 -205.46
C ALA A 404 -147.03 -5.76 -204.76
N SER A 405 -147.39 -5.64 -203.47
CA SER A 405 -148.77 -5.76 -202.95
C SER A 405 -148.84 -5.26 -201.51
#